data_AF-A0A661CDQ0-F1
#
_entry.id   AF-A0A661CDQ0-F1
#
_cell.length_a   1.000
_cell.length_b   1.000
_cell.length_c   1.000
_cell.angle_alpha   90.00
_cell.angle_beta   90.00
_cell.angle_gamma   90.00
#
_symmetry.space_group_name_H-M   'P 1'
#
loop_
_entity.id
_entity.type
_entity.pdbx_description
1 polymer ?
#
loop_
_entity_poly.entity_id
_entity_poly.type
_entity_poly.pdbx_seq_one_letter_code
_entity_poly.pdbx_strand_id
1 'polypeptide(L)'
;MHTKAQNPSATLQERWFRFEPNQTEDVIFILDASESAASHRDNIINYCRETLAALPASIRARLYFLGNSQPYPAQQLSTHAASWFQDNASRCSLVTPILETLPLQDSFAIVILGAGTVYDLYDWLETPFKEQLLLVNWGESLQTDNELAELQNPSVATLRQRLHDPLANISFSGDGFLPIRWNNTSYRRVRDDNGRMMLIGERLETLALELRLLLPKGTPLIVERNYASGRQNRTELSTQPPPSTSEPAAGKLTLAETKRFYQACQKRHYTCPHCDKPHSWDTLYCQEGLSILGELIYPSLREYKGFVRLCVQQKSVYYFHHADSLYLGNGVAAIQNQNRIERVRFDSTTGSWVADGGTLSPYHPLGGKCYALFL
;
A
#
# COMPACT_ATOMS: atom_id res chain seq x y z
N MET A 1 43.64 -6.25 21.56
CA MET A 1 42.25 -6.36 22.02
C MET A 1 41.54 -5.06 21.71
N HIS A 2 40.84 -4.97 20.58
CA HIS A 2 40.02 -3.80 20.25
C HIS A 2 38.65 -3.97 20.91
N THR A 3 38.37 -3.17 21.93
CA THR A 3 37.05 -3.01 22.53
C THR A 3 36.13 -2.45 21.44
N LYS A 4 35.27 -3.29 20.87
CA LYS A 4 34.17 -2.83 20.00
C LYS A 4 33.34 -1.86 20.83
N ALA A 5 33.37 -0.58 20.45
CA ALA A 5 32.45 0.41 20.98
C ALA A 5 31.03 -0.14 20.80
N GLN A 6 30.28 -0.25 21.90
CA GLN A 6 28.87 -0.62 21.84
C GLN A 6 28.16 0.50 21.07
N ASN A 7 27.72 0.19 19.85
CA ASN A 7 26.88 1.10 19.09
C ASN A 7 25.67 1.48 19.95
N PRO A 8 25.30 2.77 20.01
CA PRO A 8 24.10 3.18 20.72
C PRO A 8 22.92 2.37 20.19
N SER A 9 22.28 1.60 21.08
CA SER A 9 21.12 0.76 20.75
C SER A 9 20.09 1.63 20.07
N ALA A 10 19.80 1.36 18.79
CA ALA A 10 18.81 2.11 18.04
C ALA A 10 17.46 2.07 18.78
N THR A 11 16.92 3.23 19.12
CA THR A 11 15.63 3.32 19.80
C THR A 11 14.52 3.00 18.80
N LEU A 12 13.91 1.81 18.96
CA LEU A 12 12.73 1.42 18.20
C LEU A 12 11.50 2.18 18.70
N GLN A 13 10.70 2.67 17.77
CA GLN A 13 9.43 3.35 18.04
C GLN A 13 8.29 2.69 17.27
N GLU A 14 7.15 2.62 17.94
CA GLU A 14 5.90 2.23 17.30
C GLU A 14 5.32 3.42 16.52
N ARG A 15 4.88 3.17 15.29
CA ARG A 15 4.38 4.20 14.37
C ARG A 15 3.14 3.72 13.64
N TRP A 16 2.33 4.68 13.20
CA TRP A 16 1.13 4.46 12.39
C TRP A 16 1.28 5.15 11.04
N PHE A 17 0.79 4.46 10.02
CA PHE A 17 0.78 4.93 8.64
C PHE A 17 -0.56 4.57 8.01
N ARG A 18 -1.18 5.54 7.34
CA ARG A 18 -2.25 5.30 6.38
C ARG A 18 -1.71 5.59 4.99
N PHE A 19 -1.76 4.56 4.17
CA PHE A 19 -1.44 4.62 2.76
C PHE A 19 -2.74 4.52 1.98
N GLU A 20 -3.01 5.55 1.20
CA GLU A 20 -4.03 5.54 0.16
C GLU A 20 -3.30 5.81 -1.15
N PRO A 21 -3.27 4.87 -2.11
CA PRO A 21 -2.81 5.24 -3.43
C PRO A 21 -3.73 6.34 -3.99
N ASN A 22 -3.19 7.28 -4.75
CA ASN A 22 -4.04 8.08 -5.63
C ASN A 22 -4.64 7.09 -6.65
N GLN A 23 -5.90 6.68 -6.42
CA GLN A 23 -6.50 5.52 -7.10
C GLN A 23 -6.92 5.80 -8.55
N THR A 24 -6.98 7.07 -8.95
CA THR A 24 -7.37 7.45 -10.30
C THR A 24 -6.17 7.97 -11.04
N GLU A 25 -5.65 7.14 -11.95
CA GLU A 25 -4.83 7.64 -13.04
C GLU A 25 -5.75 8.49 -13.93
N ASP A 26 -5.39 9.74 -14.11
CA ASP A 26 -6.05 10.63 -15.06
C ASP A 26 -5.35 10.47 -16.40
N VAL A 27 -6.12 10.34 -17.48
CA VAL A 27 -5.61 10.34 -18.85
C VAL A 27 -6.26 11.48 -19.61
N ILE A 28 -5.44 12.23 -20.34
CA ILE A 28 -5.88 13.37 -21.14
C ILE A 28 -5.70 13.00 -22.60
N PHE A 29 -6.79 12.95 -23.35
CA PHE A 29 -6.78 12.81 -24.80
C PHE A 29 -6.91 14.20 -25.43
N ILE A 30 -5.98 14.55 -26.31
CA ILE A 30 -5.99 15.78 -27.09
C ILE A 30 -6.12 15.38 -28.55
N LEU A 31 -7.22 15.79 -29.19
CA LEU A 31 -7.50 15.45 -30.59
C LEU A 31 -7.15 16.62 -31.50
N ASP A 32 -6.48 16.32 -32.60
CA ASP A 32 -6.28 17.25 -33.71
C ASP A 32 -7.53 17.25 -34.61
N ALA A 33 -8.20 18.39 -34.67
CA ALA A 33 -9.32 18.63 -35.59
C ALA A 33 -8.93 19.58 -36.74
N SER A 34 -7.67 19.99 -36.84
CA SER A 34 -7.21 20.94 -37.85
C SER A 34 -7.43 20.42 -39.27
N GLU A 35 -7.32 21.33 -40.24
CA GLU A 35 -7.45 21.00 -41.66
C GLU A 35 -6.45 19.91 -42.10
N SER A 36 -5.25 19.89 -41.53
CA SER A 36 -4.24 18.85 -41.80
C SER A 36 -4.69 17.44 -41.38
N ALA A 37 -5.51 17.34 -40.34
CA ALA A 37 -6.05 16.08 -39.86
C ALA A 37 -7.38 15.68 -40.51
N ALA A 38 -7.94 16.50 -41.42
CA ALA A 38 -9.27 16.27 -41.98
C ALA A 38 -9.43 14.92 -42.69
N SER A 39 -8.41 14.47 -43.43
CA SER A 39 -8.38 13.17 -44.12
C SER A 39 -8.30 11.98 -43.16
N HIS A 40 -7.86 12.20 -41.92
CA HIS A 40 -7.64 11.16 -40.90
C HIS A 40 -8.65 11.25 -39.75
N ARG A 41 -9.60 12.20 -39.81
CA ARG A 41 -10.59 12.46 -38.75
C ARG A 41 -11.28 11.21 -38.25
N ASP A 42 -11.81 10.38 -39.15
CA ASP A 42 -12.55 9.18 -38.75
C ASP A 42 -11.65 8.16 -38.03
N ASN A 43 -10.38 8.05 -38.44
CA ASN A 43 -9.41 7.19 -37.77
C ASN A 43 -9.11 7.70 -36.35
N ILE A 44 -8.87 9.02 -36.20
CA ILE A 44 -8.61 9.64 -34.89
C ILE A 44 -9.81 9.44 -33.94
N ILE A 45 -11.03 9.69 -34.42
CA ILE A 45 -12.26 9.50 -33.63
C ILE A 45 -12.43 8.05 -33.22
N ASN A 46 -12.36 7.12 -34.18
CA ASN A 46 -12.56 5.71 -33.92
C ASN A 46 -11.51 5.17 -32.96
N TYR A 47 -10.25 5.54 -33.16
CA TYR A 47 -9.15 5.12 -32.32
C TYR A 47 -9.26 5.64 -30.89
N CYS A 48 -9.59 6.94 -30.72
CA CYS A 48 -9.83 7.51 -29.41
C CYS A 48 -10.97 6.78 -28.69
N ARG A 49 -12.10 6.56 -29.38
CA ARG A 49 -13.27 5.87 -28.84
C ARG A 49 -12.96 4.43 -28.41
N GLU A 50 -12.27 3.67 -29.26
CA GLU A 50 -11.87 2.29 -28.96
C GLU A 50 -10.88 2.23 -27.78
N THR A 51 -9.93 3.17 -27.72
CA THR A 51 -9.00 3.28 -26.60
C THR A 51 -9.72 3.62 -25.31
N LEU A 52 -10.60 4.62 -25.30
CA LEU A 52 -11.42 4.98 -24.15
C LEU A 52 -12.26 3.79 -23.65
N ALA A 53 -12.84 3.01 -24.56
CA ALA A 53 -13.60 1.81 -24.22
C ALA A 53 -12.74 0.67 -23.67
N ALA A 54 -11.46 0.63 -24.04
CA ALA A 54 -10.51 -0.40 -23.60
C ALA A 54 -9.81 -0.05 -22.27
N LEU A 55 -9.88 1.20 -21.80
CA LEU A 55 -9.32 1.61 -20.51
C LEU A 55 -10.17 1.07 -19.34
N PRO A 56 -9.53 0.70 -18.20
CA PRO A 56 -10.25 0.37 -16.98
C PRO A 56 -11.16 1.51 -16.49
N ALA A 57 -12.31 1.16 -15.89
CA ALA A 57 -13.25 2.14 -15.34
C ALA A 57 -12.69 3.00 -14.20
N SER A 58 -11.58 2.59 -13.59
CA SER A 58 -10.84 3.36 -12.58
C SER A 58 -10.05 4.53 -13.18
N ILE A 59 -9.83 4.54 -14.49
CA ILE A 59 -9.12 5.64 -15.18
C ILE A 59 -10.13 6.72 -15.56
N ARG A 60 -9.83 7.95 -15.15
CA ARG A 60 -10.63 9.10 -15.56
C ARG A 60 -10.03 9.70 -16.82
N ALA A 61 -10.79 9.66 -17.90
CA ALA A 61 -10.37 10.28 -19.15
C ALA A 61 -11.00 11.68 -19.31
N ARG A 62 -10.17 12.66 -19.68
CA ARG A 62 -10.59 13.97 -20.15
C ARG A 62 -10.27 14.12 -21.64
N LEU A 63 -11.14 14.78 -22.38
CA LEU A 63 -10.97 14.99 -23.82
C LEU A 63 -10.79 16.48 -24.10
N TYR A 64 -9.87 16.83 -24.98
CA TYR A 64 -9.62 18.17 -25.47
C TYR A 64 -9.41 18.14 -26.98
N PHE A 65 -9.43 19.31 -27.59
CA PHE A 65 -9.05 19.53 -28.97
C PHE A 65 -7.90 20.53 -29.02
N LEU A 66 -6.94 20.34 -29.93
CA LEU A 66 -5.86 21.32 -30.12
C LEU A 66 -6.43 22.73 -30.32
N GLY A 67 -5.79 23.71 -29.68
CA GLY A 67 -6.24 25.10 -29.67
C GLY A 67 -7.46 25.37 -28.77
N ASN A 68 -7.89 24.43 -27.92
CA ASN A 68 -9.05 24.59 -27.05
C ASN A 68 -8.78 24.16 -25.60
N SER A 69 -8.83 25.12 -24.68
CA SER A 69 -8.66 24.91 -23.24
C SER A 69 -9.87 24.24 -22.56
N GLN A 70 -11.02 24.18 -23.23
CA GLN A 70 -12.24 23.64 -22.63
C GLN A 70 -12.28 22.10 -22.74
N PRO A 71 -12.45 21.38 -21.61
CA PRO A 71 -12.59 19.94 -21.64
C PRO A 71 -13.97 19.51 -22.17
N TYR A 72 -13.96 18.39 -22.88
CA TYR A 72 -15.15 17.69 -23.36
C TYR A 72 -15.35 16.39 -22.55
N PRO A 73 -16.61 15.99 -22.26
CA PRO A 73 -16.87 14.72 -21.59
C PRO A 73 -16.50 13.53 -22.50
N ALA A 74 -15.46 12.78 -22.15
CA ALA A 74 -14.97 11.68 -22.98
C ALA A 74 -16.05 10.62 -23.30
N GLN A 75 -16.99 10.39 -22.37
CA GLN A 75 -18.09 9.42 -22.54
C GLN A 75 -19.10 9.84 -23.63
N GLN A 76 -19.14 11.13 -23.97
CA GLN A 76 -20.06 11.70 -24.97
C GLN A 76 -19.45 11.74 -26.38
N LEU A 77 -18.18 11.34 -26.55
CA LEU A 77 -17.49 11.36 -27.85
C LEU A 77 -18.27 10.59 -28.92
N SER A 78 -18.79 9.40 -28.62
CA SER A 78 -19.54 8.58 -29.58
C SER A 78 -20.77 9.28 -30.17
N THR A 79 -21.37 10.21 -29.43
CA THR A 79 -22.60 10.91 -29.85
C THR A 79 -22.30 12.27 -30.49
N HIS A 80 -21.25 12.94 -30.03
CA HIS A 80 -20.98 14.34 -30.40
C HIS A 80 -19.70 14.56 -31.20
N ALA A 81 -18.93 13.51 -31.51
CA ALA A 81 -17.65 13.63 -32.22
C ALA A 81 -17.76 14.50 -33.47
N ALA A 82 -18.80 14.30 -34.28
CA ALA A 82 -18.91 15.03 -35.54
C ALA A 82 -19.08 16.54 -35.36
N SER A 83 -19.96 16.98 -34.44
CA SER A 83 -20.14 18.39 -34.12
C SER A 83 -18.90 18.99 -33.47
N TRP A 84 -18.28 18.27 -32.53
CA TRP A 84 -17.10 18.78 -31.83
C TRP A 84 -15.91 18.97 -32.76
N PHE A 85 -15.66 18.05 -33.69
CA PHE A 85 -14.62 18.24 -34.69
C PHE A 85 -14.92 19.45 -35.58
N GLN A 86 -16.17 19.64 -35.99
CA GLN A 86 -16.56 20.80 -36.80
C GLN A 86 -16.34 22.13 -36.04
N ASP A 87 -16.69 22.17 -34.76
CA ASP A 87 -16.53 23.35 -33.90
C ASP A 87 -15.04 23.70 -33.63
N ASN A 88 -14.14 22.74 -33.83
CA ASN A 88 -12.69 22.90 -33.60
C ASN A 88 -11.87 22.91 -34.90
N ALA A 89 -12.48 22.77 -36.08
CA ALA A 89 -11.76 22.56 -37.33
C ALA A 89 -10.90 23.76 -37.79
N SER A 90 -11.31 24.97 -37.44
CA SER A 90 -10.63 26.22 -37.81
C SER A 90 -9.58 26.68 -36.80
N ARG A 91 -9.28 25.87 -35.79
CA ARG A 91 -8.30 26.22 -34.75
C ARG A 91 -6.89 25.86 -35.19
N CYS A 92 -5.92 26.59 -34.64
CA CYS A 92 -4.51 26.28 -34.82
C CYS A 92 -4.13 25.04 -33.98
N SER A 93 -3.22 24.21 -34.51
CA SER A 93 -2.68 23.03 -33.84
C SER A 93 -1.71 23.41 -32.72
N LEU A 94 -2.28 23.87 -31.60
CA LEU A 94 -1.55 24.33 -30.41
C LEU A 94 -1.95 23.53 -29.17
N VAL A 95 -0.97 23.09 -28.38
CA VAL A 95 -1.19 22.36 -27.12
C VAL A 95 -1.21 23.29 -25.90
N THR A 96 -0.60 24.48 -26.00
CA THR A 96 -0.47 25.47 -24.92
C THR A 96 -1.78 25.79 -24.22
N PRO A 97 -2.91 26.07 -24.93
CA PRO A 97 -4.17 26.38 -24.26
C PRO A 97 -4.67 25.28 -23.32
N ILE A 98 -4.26 24.04 -23.55
CA ILE A 98 -4.64 22.90 -22.72
C ILE A 98 -3.67 22.78 -21.55
N LEU A 99 -2.36 22.71 -21.82
CA LEU A 99 -1.35 22.44 -20.79
C LEU A 99 -1.29 23.52 -19.71
N GLU A 100 -1.55 24.78 -20.05
CA GLU A 100 -1.64 25.89 -19.08
C GLU A 100 -2.78 25.70 -18.05
N THR A 101 -3.82 24.94 -18.40
CA THR A 101 -4.95 24.69 -17.49
C THR A 101 -4.71 23.51 -16.55
N LEU A 102 -3.67 22.71 -16.81
CA LEU A 102 -3.42 21.48 -16.09
C LEU A 102 -2.48 21.71 -14.89
N PRO A 103 -2.77 21.12 -13.72
CA PRO A 103 -1.91 21.25 -12.55
C PRO A 103 -0.60 20.47 -12.75
N LEU A 104 0.54 21.16 -12.63
CA LEU A 104 1.89 20.57 -12.78
C LEU A 104 2.21 19.46 -11.78
N GLN A 105 1.50 19.37 -10.65
CA GLN A 105 1.78 18.44 -9.56
C GLN A 105 1.03 17.10 -9.69
N ASP A 106 0.07 17.01 -10.60
CA ASP A 106 -0.71 15.80 -10.79
C ASP A 106 0.01 14.86 -11.79
N SER A 107 -0.11 13.56 -11.53
CA SER A 107 0.43 12.52 -12.41
C SER A 107 -0.68 12.07 -13.36
N PHE A 108 -0.69 12.61 -14.57
CA PHE A 108 -1.55 12.15 -15.66
C PHE A 108 -0.73 11.79 -16.91
N ALA A 109 -1.28 10.94 -17.76
CA ALA A 109 -0.73 10.69 -19.10
C ALA A 109 -1.46 11.58 -20.12
N ILE A 110 -0.73 12.22 -21.02
CA ILE A 110 -1.27 13.10 -22.06
C ILE A 110 -1.03 12.45 -23.42
N VAL A 111 -2.10 12.17 -24.15
CA VAL A 111 -2.03 11.59 -25.49
C VAL A 111 -2.50 12.61 -26.51
N ILE A 112 -1.64 12.94 -27.46
CA ILE A 112 -2.00 13.78 -28.59
C ILE A 112 -2.21 12.87 -29.81
N LEU A 113 -3.43 12.87 -30.35
CA LEU A 113 -3.82 12.13 -31.54
C LEU A 113 -4.00 13.11 -32.69
N GLY A 114 -3.20 13.01 -33.75
CA GLY A 114 -3.34 13.91 -34.89
C GLY A 114 -2.69 13.45 -36.18
N ALA A 115 -2.61 14.34 -37.15
CA ALA A 115 -2.02 14.05 -38.45
C ALA A 115 -1.37 15.29 -39.09
N GLY A 116 -0.71 16.11 -38.27
CA GLY A 116 0.01 17.31 -38.68
C GLY A 116 0.75 17.94 -37.49
N THR A 117 1.69 18.83 -37.78
CA THR A 117 2.58 19.41 -36.76
C THR A 117 1.81 20.20 -35.68
N VAL A 118 2.16 19.96 -34.42
CA VAL A 118 1.74 20.76 -33.27
C VAL A 118 2.78 21.84 -33.04
N TYR A 119 2.43 23.08 -33.35
CA TYR A 119 3.43 24.15 -33.57
C TYR A 119 4.14 24.63 -32.31
N ASP A 120 3.55 24.47 -31.13
CA ASP A 120 4.08 24.94 -29.85
C ASP A 120 4.56 23.78 -28.96
N LEU A 121 4.64 22.56 -29.49
CA LEU A 121 5.02 21.39 -28.70
C LEU A 121 6.42 21.51 -28.10
N TYR A 122 7.34 22.18 -28.80
CA TYR A 122 8.72 22.37 -28.36
C TYR A 122 8.84 23.26 -27.13
N ASP A 123 7.91 24.20 -26.93
CA ASP A 123 7.90 25.11 -25.77
C ASP A 123 7.72 24.34 -24.44
N TRP A 124 7.20 23.12 -24.51
CA TRP A 124 6.87 22.30 -23.34
C TRP A 124 7.91 21.22 -23.01
N LEU A 125 8.97 21.10 -23.82
CA LEU A 125 9.99 20.06 -23.65
C LEU A 125 10.83 20.27 -22.38
N GLU A 126 10.97 21.51 -21.92
CA GLU A 126 11.69 21.84 -20.68
C GLU A 126 10.78 21.83 -19.44
N THR A 127 9.56 21.30 -19.57
CA THR A 127 8.59 21.20 -18.48
C THR A 127 8.36 19.76 -18.04
N PRO A 128 7.81 19.52 -16.83
CA PRO A 128 7.42 18.17 -16.39
C PRO A 128 6.45 17.44 -17.33
N PHE A 129 5.75 18.14 -18.22
CA PHE A 129 4.85 17.52 -19.20
C PHE A 129 5.58 16.68 -20.24
N LYS A 130 6.87 16.92 -20.51
CA LYS A 130 7.65 16.12 -21.48
C LYS A 130 7.56 14.62 -21.20
N GLU A 131 7.67 14.23 -19.93
CA GLU A 131 7.63 12.81 -19.53
C GLU A 131 6.20 12.21 -19.55
N GLN A 132 5.18 13.08 -19.64
CA GLN A 132 3.77 12.71 -19.63
C GLN A 132 3.17 12.64 -21.04
N LEU A 133 3.84 13.24 -22.03
CA LEU A 133 3.37 13.34 -23.40
C LEU A 133 3.63 12.05 -24.19
N LEU A 134 2.58 11.60 -24.87
CA LEU A 134 2.62 10.50 -25.84
C LEU A 134 2.00 10.98 -27.15
N LEU A 135 2.78 10.96 -28.22
CA LEU A 135 2.34 11.38 -29.54
C LEU A 135 1.88 10.17 -30.35
N VAL A 136 0.75 10.31 -31.04
CA VAL A 136 0.23 9.30 -31.97
C VAL A 136 -0.16 9.98 -33.28
N ASN A 137 0.57 9.67 -34.35
CA ASN A 137 0.27 10.22 -35.67
C ASN A 137 -0.47 9.21 -36.57
N TRP A 138 -1.43 9.75 -37.33
CA TRP A 138 -2.18 9.05 -38.37
C TRP A 138 -1.80 9.47 -39.80
N GLY A 139 -0.97 10.51 -39.93
CA GLY A 139 -0.50 11.06 -41.20
C GLY A 139 0.90 11.64 -41.04
N GLU A 140 1.02 12.95 -41.17
CA GLU A 140 2.27 13.66 -40.93
C GLU A 140 2.64 13.66 -39.43
N SER A 141 3.93 13.87 -39.13
CA SER A 141 4.43 13.93 -37.77
C SER A 141 3.84 15.11 -37.00
N LEU A 142 3.52 14.87 -35.72
CA LEU A 142 3.07 15.90 -34.79
C LEU A 142 4.21 16.82 -34.33
N GLN A 143 5.46 16.50 -34.66
CA GLN A 143 6.66 17.22 -34.23
C GLN A 143 7.59 17.51 -35.41
N THR A 144 8.42 18.53 -35.27
CA THR A 144 9.43 18.90 -36.26
C THR A 144 10.77 18.20 -36.05
N ASP A 145 11.20 18.06 -34.79
CA ASP A 145 12.61 17.75 -34.45
C ASP A 145 12.84 16.33 -33.89
N ASN A 146 11.82 15.47 -33.89
CA ASN A 146 11.87 14.07 -33.41
C ASN A 146 12.36 13.90 -31.95
N GLU A 147 12.12 14.88 -31.08
CA GLU A 147 12.57 14.85 -29.69
C GLU A 147 11.65 14.02 -28.77
N LEU A 148 10.39 13.86 -29.14
CA LEU A 148 9.41 13.08 -28.39
C LEU A 148 9.17 11.71 -29.03
N ALA A 149 8.84 10.73 -28.19
CA ALA A 149 8.43 9.43 -28.69
C ALA A 149 7.07 9.56 -29.39
N GLU A 150 7.05 9.24 -30.68
CA GLU A 150 5.85 9.25 -31.53
C GLU A 150 5.54 7.85 -32.03
N LEU A 151 4.27 7.44 -31.87
CA LEU A 151 3.77 6.15 -32.33
C LEU A 151 2.98 6.33 -33.63
N GLN A 152 3.41 5.65 -34.68
CA GLN A 152 2.72 5.67 -35.96
C GLN A 152 1.64 4.59 -36.04
N ASN A 153 0.39 5.01 -36.19
CA ASN A 153 -0.78 4.14 -36.32
C ASN A 153 -0.77 2.92 -35.34
N PRO A 154 -0.52 3.11 -34.03
CA PRO A 154 -0.38 2.01 -33.08
C PRO A 154 -1.71 1.27 -32.90
N SER A 155 -1.65 0.00 -32.49
CA SER A 155 -2.86 -0.71 -32.08
C SER A 155 -3.45 -0.13 -30.79
N VAL A 156 -4.76 -0.28 -30.56
CA VAL A 156 -5.42 0.15 -29.32
C VAL A 156 -4.78 -0.53 -28.09
N ALA A 157 -4.39 -1.80 -28.22
CA ALA A 157 -3.73 -2.55 -27.16
C ALA A 157 -2.36 -1.92 -26.79
N THR A 158 -1.61 -1.46 -27.79
CA THR A 158 -0.32 -0.78 -27.59
C THR A 158 -0.49 0.51 -26.82
N LEU A 159 -1.44 1.37 -27.22
CA LEU A 159 -1.69 2.63 -26.51
C LEU A 159 -2.24 2.37 -25.11
N ARG A 160 -3.17 1.44 -24.94
CA ARG A 160 -3.69 1.08 -23.62
C ARG A 160 -2.58 0.67 -22.66
N GLN A 161 -1.61 -0.13 -23.10
CA GLN A 161 -0.48 -0.55 -22.27
C GLN A 161 0.44 0.62 -21.89
N ARG A 162 0.57 1.64 -22.75
CA ARG A 162 1.32 2.87 -22.45
C ARG A 162 0.58 3.77 -21.46
N LEU A 163 -0.76 3.83 -21.57
CA LEU A 163 -1.60 4.70 -20.75
C LEU A 163 -1.92 4.13 -19.38
N HIS A 164 -2.02 2.81 -19.29
CA HIS A 164 -2.33 2.09 -18.08
C HIS A 164 -1.27 1.03 -17.87
N ASP A 165 -0.40 1.31 -16.91
CA ASP A 165 0.62 0.39 -16.44
C ASP A 165 0.16 -0.13 -15.08
N PRO A 166 -0.59 -1.24 -15.02
CA PRO A 166 -1.14 -1.70 -13.76
C PRO A 166 -0.03 -2.03 -12.78
N LEU A 167 -0.28 -1.72 -11.51
CA LEU A 167 0.62 -2.13 -10.44
C LEU A 167 0.67 -3.66 -10.35
N ALA A 168 1.86 -4.23 -10.55
CA ALA A 168 2.09 -5.67 -10.43
C ALA A 168 2.21 -6.08 -8.96
N ASN A 169 3.00 -5.34 -8.18
CA ASN A 169 3.13 -5.51 -6.75
C ASN A 169 3.48 -4.19 -6.04
N ILE A 170 3.20 -4.16 -4.74
CA ILE A 170 3.60 -3.08 -3.83
C ILE A 170 4.25 -3.71 -2.61
N SER A 171 5.33 -3.08 -2.13
CA SER A 171 5.98 -3.48 -0.89
C SER A 171 6.21 -2.31 0.04
N PHE A 172 6.11 -2.60 1.34
CA PHE A 172 6.43 -1.70 2.44
C PHE A 172 7.65 -2.26 3.16
N SER A 173 8.68 -1.44 3.32
CA SER A 173 9.96 -1.84 3.89
C SER A 173 10.69 -0.68 4.58
N GLY A 174 11.79 -0.99 5.25
CA GLY A 174 12.64 0.00 5.92
C GLY A 174 13.61 -0.71 6.87
N ASP A 175 14.71 -0.06 7.20
CA ASP A 175 15.68 -0.66 8.12
C ASP A 175 15.05 -0.82 9.51
N GLY A 176 15.03 -2.05 10.02
CA GLY A 176 14.34 -2.41 11.26
C GLY A 176 12.82 -2.40 11.19
N PHE A 177 12.23 -2.33 9.99
CA PHE A 177 10.80 -2.46 9.79
C PHE A 177 10.28 -3.76 10.41
N LEU A 178 9.23 -3.66 11.22
CA LEU A 178 8.46 -4.80 11.69
C LEU A 178 6.97 -4.45 11.65
N PRO A 179 6.17 -5.06 10.76
CA PRO A 179 4.74 -4.79 10.74
C PRO A 179 4.10 -5.48 11.95
N ILE A 180 3.39 -4.70 12.77
CA ILE A 180 2.66 -5.16 13.97
C ILE A 180 1.26 -5.62 13.57
N ARG A 181 0.56 -4.81 12.77
CA ARG A 181 -0.82 -5.05 12.36
C ARG A 181 -1.14 -4.24 11.11
N TRP A 182 -2.00 -4.77 10.27
CA TRP A 182 -2.57 -4.05 9.15
C TRP A 182 -4.03 -4.43 8.91
N ASN A 183 -4.79 -3.57 8.22
CA ASN A 183 -6.23 -3.78 7.99
C ASN A 183 -6.57 -4.57 6.72
N ASN A 184 -5.66 -4.60 5.73
CA ASN A 184 -5.87 -5.27 4.45
C ASN A 184 -5.19 -6.64 4.42
N THR A 185 -5.94 -7.70 4.68
CA THR A 185 -5.43 -9.07 4.84
C THR A 185 -4.81 -9.68 3.59
N SER A 186 -4.99 -9.06 2.42
CA SER A 186 -4.34 -9.47 1.18
C SER A 186 -2.85 -9.14 1.15
N TYR A 187 -2.37 -8.29 2.06
CA TYR A 187 -0.95 -8.09 2.29
C TYR A 187 -0.35 -9.22 3.13
N ARG A 188 0.84 -9.67 2.73
CA ARG A 188 1.60 -10.73 3.40
C ARG A 188 2.92 -10.21 3.93
N ARG A 189 3.26 -10.57 5.18
CA ARG A 189 4.59 -10.34 5.73
C ARG A 189 5.57 -11.37 5.16
N VAL A 190 6.69 -10.91 4.63
CA VAL A 190 7.78 -11.75 4.11
C VAL A 190 9.13 -11.28 4.67
N ARG A 191 10.18 -12.08 4.46
CA ARG A 191 11.56 -11.70 4.68
C ARG A 191 12.27 -11.65 3.34
N ASP A 192 13.11 -10.64 3.11
CA ASP A 192 14.00 -10.60 1.95
C ASP A 192 15.23 -11.52 2.16
N ASP A 193 16.10 -11.59 1.16
CA ASP A 193 17.31 -12.41 1.19
C ASP A 193 18.31 -11.98 2.28
N ASN A 194 18.18 -10.74 2.78
CA ASN A 194 18.98 -10.19 3.89
C ASN A 194 18.28 -10.35 5.25
N GLY A 195 17.15 -11.05 5.30
CA GLY A 195 16.35 -11.27 6.50
C GLY A 195 15.57 -10.05 6.99
N ARG A 196 15.51 -8.96 6.23
CA ARG A 196 14.70 -7.78 6.54
C ARG A 196 13.23 -8.11 6.31
N MET A 197 12.38 -7.64 7.21
CA MET A 197 10.94 -7.84 7.04
C MET A 197 10.40 -6.88 5.99
N MET A 198 9.42 -7.35 5.23
CA MET A 198 8.66 -6.56 4.27
C MET A 198 7.19 -6.93 4.39
N LEU A 199 6.31 -6.01 4.01
CA LEU A 199 4.90 -6.30 3.80
C LEU A 199 4.62 -6.14 2.31
N ILE A 200 4.19 -7.21 1.64
CA ILE A 200 4.01 -7.24 0.17
C ILE A 200 2.54 -7.48 -0.16
N GLY A 201 2.04 -6.73 -1.14
CA GLY A 201 0.75 -6.92 -1.77
C GLY A 201 0.93 -7.22 -3.25
N GLU A 202 0.29 -8.28 -3.75
CA GLU A 202 0.32 -8.68 -5.15
C GLU A 202 -1.11 -8.76 -5.67
N ARG A 203 -1.36 -8.19 -6.86
CA ARG A 203 -2.68 -8.24 -7.53
C ARG A 203 -3.85 -7.89 -6.60
N LEU A 204 -3.68 -6.85 -5.80
CA LEU A 204 -4.67 -6.43 -4.81
C LEU A 204 -5.85 -5.71 -5.48
N GLU A 205 -7.06 -5.99 -5.03
CA GLU A 205 -8.26 -5.22 -5.41
C GLU A 205 -8.22 -3.79 -4.88
N THR A 206 -7.66 -3.61 -3.68
CA THR A 206 -7.43 -2.31 -3.06
C THR A 206 -6.02 -2.24 -2.48
N LEU A 207 -5.31 -1.15 -2.77
CA LEU A 207 -3.98 -0.92 -2.20
C LEU A 207 -4.04 -0.14 -0.88
N ALA A 208 -5.21 0.35 -0.48
CA ALA A 208 -5.36 1.08 0.77
C ALA A 208 -4.90 0.22 1.95
N LEU A 209 -4.12 0.83 2.84
CA LEU A 209 -3.47 0.15 3.94
C LEU A 209 -3.38 1.08 5.16
N GLU A 210 -3.94 0.66 6.27
CA GLU A 210 -3.60 1.19 7.58
C GLU A 210 -2.63 0.21 8.24
N LEU A 211 -1.45 0.72 8.61
CA LEU A 211 -0.33 -0.07 9.07
C LEU A 211 0.17 0.47 10.40
N ARG A 212 0.23 -0.42 11.40
CA ARG A 212 0.94 -0.23 12.66
C ARG A 212 2.23 -1.03 12.60
N LEU A 213 3.35 -0.41 12.95
CA LEU A 213 4.67 -1.02 12.79
C LEU A 213 5.67 -0.56 13.86
N LEU A 214 6.80 -1.24 13.95
CA LEU A 214 8.02 -0.73 14.58
C LEU A 214 9.02 -0.30 13.52
N LEU A 215 9.67 0.84 13.77
CA LEU A 215 10.84 1.31 13.04
C LEU A 215 11.81 1.98 14.02
N PRO A 216 13.13 1.96 13.76
CA PRO A 216 14.06 2.82 14.46
C PRO A 216 13.67 4.30 14.31
N LYS A 217 13.96 5.09 15.35
CA LYS A 217 13.69 6.53 15.32
C LYS A 217 14.49 7.20 14.19
N GLY A 218 13.78 7.95 13.34
CA GLY A 218 14.36 8.67 12.21
C GLY A 218 14.43 7.88 10.90
N THR A 219 14.18 6.56 10.91
CA THR A 219 14.18 5.75 9.67
C THR A 219 12.87 5.97 8.90
N PRO A 220 12.89 6.25 7.58
CA PRO A 220 11.68 6.37 6.78
C PRO A 220 11.03 5.00 6.55
N LEU A 221 9.70 5.00 6.38
CA LEU A 221 9.01 3.85 5.79
C LEU A 221 9.07 4.00 4.27
N ILE A 222 9.58 2.99 3.58
CA ILE A 222 9.69 2.98 2.13
C ILE A 222 8.50 2.22 1.55
N VAL A 223 7.85 2.82 0.57
CA VAL A 223 6.87 2.17 -0.29
C VAL A 223 7.47 2.03 -1.67
N GLU A 224 7.57 0.80 -2.15
CA GLU A 224 8.01 0.48 -3.49
C GLU A 224 6.84 -0.08 -4.29
N ARG A 225 6.57 0.53 -5.43
CA ARG A 225 5.53 0.16 -6.39
C ARG A 225 6.21 -0.36 -7.64
N ASN A 226 5.94 -1.62 -7.98
CA ASN A 226 6.44 -2.26 -9.17
C ASN A 226 5.28 -2.46 -10.14
N TYR A 227 5.41 -1.91 -11.33
CA TYR A 227 4.36 -1.95 -12.34
C TYR A 227 4.59 -3.08 -13.35
N ALA A 228 3.56 -3.45 -14.10
CA ALA A 228 3.61 -4.55 -15.07
C ALA A 228 4.62 -4.30 -16.20
N SER A 229 4.91 -3.04 -16.53
CA SER A 229 5.96 -2.65 -17.48
C SER A 229 7.39 -2.90 -16.98
N GLY A 230 7.57 -3.18 -15.68
CA GLY A 230 8.87 -3.19 -15.01
C GLY A 230 9.30 -1.82 -14.45
N ARG A 231 8.52 -0.75 -14.67
CA ARG A 231 8.73 0.53 -14.00
C ARG A 231 8.67 0.35 -12.48
N GLN A 232 9.55 1.07 -11.78
CA GLN A 232 9.60 1.09 -10.33
C GLN A 232 9.42 2.51 -9.81
N ASN A 233 8.59 2.68 -8.79
CA ASN A 233 8.43 3.94 -8.08
C ASN A 233 8.65 3.72 -6.58
N ARG A 234 9.60 4.46 -6.01
CA ARG A 234 9.95 4.38 -4.59
C ARG A 234 9.59 5.71 -3.93
N THR A 235 8.81 5.65 -2.86
CA THR A 235 8.39 6.83 -2.09
C THR A 235 8.68 6.60 -0.61
N GLU A 236 9.13 7.66 0.08
CA GLU A 236 9.23 7.65 1.53
C GLU A 236 7.92 8.17 2.13
N LEU A 237 7.33 7.39 3.05
CA LEU A 237 6.17 7.83 3.81
C LEU A 237 6.60 8.52 5.10
N SER A 238 6.04 9.69 5.30
CA SER A 238 6.09 10.42 6.57
C SER A 238 5.21 9.75 7.61
N THR A 239 5.64 9.80 8.87
CA THR A 239 4.80 9.35 9.97
C THR A 239 3.51 10.13 10.04
N GLN A 240 2.44 9.43 10.39
CA GLN A 240 1.23 10.06 10.86
C GLN A 240 1.16 9.98 12.39
N PRO A 241 0.48 10.94 13.05
CA PRO A 241 0.13 10.78 14.45
C PRO A 241 -0.69 9.49 14.61
N PRO A 242 -0.61 8.82 15.77
CA PRO A 242 -1.47 7.68 16.06
C PRO A 242 -2.94 8.09 15.86
N PRO A 243 -3.80 7.17 15.41
CA PRO A 243 -5.24 7.44 15.32
C PRO A 243 -5.76 7.94 16.67
N SER A 244 -6.65 8.95 16.63
CA SER A 244 -7.20 9.60 17.82
C SER A 244 -8.07 8.66 18.66
N THR A 245 -8.55 7.57 18.08
CA THR A 245 -9.28 6.52 18.78
C THR A 245 -8.30 5.45 19.28
N SER A 246 -8.30 5.24 20.60
CA SER A 246 -7.69 4.03 21.18
C SER A 246 -8.28 2.82 20.46
N GLU A 247 -7.42 1.90 19.98
CA GLU A 247 -7.87 0.70 19.27
C GLU A 247 -9.07 0.06 20.01
N PRO A 248 -10.18 -0.23 19.32
CA PRO A 248 -11.28 -0.92 19.95
C PRO A 248 -10.77 -2.28 20.43
N ALA A 249 -10.99 -2.56 21.70
CA ALA A 249 -10.69 -3.87 22.24
C ALA A 249 -11.56 -4.91 21.54
N ALA A 250 -10.96 -6.05 21.18
CA ALA A 250 -11.67 -7.16 20.58
C ALA A 250 -12.60 -7.87 21.59
N GLY A 251 -12.39 -7.65 22.89
CA GLY A 251 -13.29 -8.09 23.94
C GLY A 251 -12.71 -7.88 25.33
N LYS A 252 -13.32 -8.52 26.33
CA LYS A 252 -12.90 -8.51 27.73
C LYS A 252 -12.89 -9.92 28.32
N LEU A 253 -11.94 -10.19 29.23
CA LEU A 253 -11.99 -11.42 30.03
C LEU A 253 -13.16 -11.39 31.02
N THR A 254 -13.76 -12.56 31.26
CA THR A 254 -14.72 -12.77 32.35
C THR A 254 -14.04 -12.63 33.72
N LEU A 255 -14.84 -12.54 34.80
CA LEU A 255 -14.31 -12.47 36.17
C LEU A 255 -13.48 -13.73 36.53
N ALA A 256 -13.95 -14.91 36.14
CA ALA A 256 -13.26 -16.17 36.39
C ALA A 256 -11.92 -16.26 35.63
N GLU A 257 -11.90 -15.84 34.36
CA GLU A 257 -10.67 -15.75 33.57
C GLU A 257 -9.71 -14.71 34.12
N THR A 258 -10.22 -13.54 34.55
CA THR A 258 -9.43 -12.49 35.18
C THR A 258 -8.73 -12.99 36.44
N LYS A 259 -9.44 -13.74 37.30
CA LYS A 259 -8.86 -14.36 38.50
C LYS A 259 -7.74 -15.33 38.14
N ARG A 260 -7.96 -16.19 37.15
CA ARG A 260 -6.95 -17.17 36.69
C ARG A 260 -5.75 -16.51 36.05
N PHE A 261 -5.97 -15.50 35.19
CA PHE A 261 -4.92 -14.68 34.62
C PHE A 261 -4.08 -13.99 35.71
N TYR A 262 -4.71 -13.42 36.73
CA TYR A 262 -4.00 -12.83 37.86
C TYR A 262 -3.15 -13.85 38.64
N GLN A 263 -3.68 -15.06 38.88
CA GLN A 263 -2.91 -16.16 39.49
C GLN A 263 -1.71 -16.54 38.64
N ALA A 264 -1.88 -16.67 37.33
CA ALA A 264 -0.82 -17.02 36.39
C ALA A 264 0.29 -15.96 36.35
N CYS A 265 -0.07 -14.67 36.32
CA CYS A 265 0.89 -13.56 36.43
C CYS A 265 1.70 -13.57 37.73
N GLN A 266 1.15 -14.14 38.81
CA GLN A 266 1.84 -14.36 40.09
C GLN A 266 2.61 -15.69 40.15
N LYS A 267 2.68 -16.43 39.04
CA LYS A 267 3.27 -17.78 38.95
C LYS A 267 2.65 -18.78 39.93
N ARG A 268 1.34 -18.65 40.18
CA ARG A 268 0.57 -19.55 41.06
C ARG A 268 -0.24 -20.55 40.24
N HIS A 269 -0.40 -21.75 40.78
CA HIS A 269 -1.35 -22.74 40.25
C HIS A 269 -2.78 -22.18 40.25
N TYR A 270 -3.59 -22.66 39.32
CA TYR A 270 -5.01 -22.30 39.22
C TYR A 270 -5.86 -23.55 38.96
N THR A 271 -7.15 -23.48 39.28
CA THR A 271 -8.11 -24.56 38.97
C THR A 271 -8.53 -24.47 37.50
N CYS A 272 -8.29 -25.54 36.74
CA CYS A 272 -8.65 -25.63 35.33
C CYS A 272 -10.17 -25.59 35.15
N PRO A 273 -10.73 -24.77 34.24
CA PRO A 273 -12.17 -24.67 34.03
C PRO A 273 -12.78 -25.87 33.29
N HIS A 274 -11.92 -26.78 32.78
CA HIS A 274 -12.33 -27.90 31.93
C HIS A 274 -12.27 -29.25 32.66
N CYS A 275 -11.32 -29.44 33.58
CA CYS A 275 -11.15 -30.69 34.31
C CYS A 275 -11.18 -30.53 35.85
N ASP A 276 -11.37 -29.30 36.34
CA ASP A 276 -11.40 -28.94 37.77
C ASP A 276 -10.14 -29.32 38.58
N LYS A 277 -9.04 -29.73 37.93
CA LYS A 277 -7.75 -30.02 38.56
C LYS A 277 -6.84 -28.79 38.63
N PRO A 278 -5.88 -28.76 39.58
CA PRO A 278 -4.87 -27.71 39.63
C PRO A 278 -3.88 -27.84 38.47
N HIS A 279 -3.72 -26.77 37.69
CA HIS A 279 -2.73 -26.66 36.62
C HIS A 279 -1.63 -25.66 36.99
N SER A 280 -0.43 -25.85 36.42
CA SER A 280 0.69 -24.91 36.55
C SER A 280 0.36 -23.58 35.89
N TRP A 281 0.97 -22.50 36.38
CA TRP A 281 0.73 -21.12 35.94
C TRP A 281 1.02 -20.87 34.46
N ASP A 282 1.86 -21.69 33.84
CA ASP A 282 2.31 -21.60 32.44
C ASP A 282 1.49 -22.48 31.49
N THR A 283 0.47 -23.18 31.99
CA THR A 283 -0.42 -23.98 31.13
C THR A 283 -1.47 -23.07 30.50
N LEU A 284 -1.57 -23.05 29.17
CA LEU A 284 -2.66 -22.36 28.44
C LEU A 284 -3.73 -23.31 27.90
N TYR A 285 -3.37 -24.58 27.67
CA TYR A 285 -4.25 -25.58 27.07
C TYR A 285 -4.43 -26.76 28.04
N CYS A 286 -5.67 -27.10 28.35
CA CYS A 286 -6.01 -28.29 29.11
C CYS A 286 -5.95 -29.53 28.19
N GLN A 287 -5.07 -30.47 28.50
CA GLN A 287 -4.92 -31.73 27.74
C GLN A 287 -5.91 -32.83 28.18
N GLU A 288 -6.59 -32.65 29.31
CA GLU A 288 -7.58 -33.62 29.81
C GLU A 288 -8.98 -33.41 29.20
N GLY A 289 -9.14 -32.45 28.28
CA GLY A 289 -10.39 -32.17 27.57
C GLY A 289 -10.66 -33.13 26.41
N LEU A 290 -11.77 -32.91 25.70
CA LEU A 290 -12.22 -33.78 24.60
C LEU A 290 -11.47 -33.55 23.27
N SER A 291 -10.60 -32.53 23.20
CA SER A 291 -9.89 -32.10 21.99
C SER A 291 -8.47 -32.65 21.93
N ILE A 292 -8.07 -33.18 20.76
CA ILE A 292 -6.71 -33.68 20.47
C ILE A 292 -5.64 -32.58 20.63
N LEU A 293 -6.01 -31.31 20.43
CA LEU A 293 -5.10 -30.16 20.57
C LEU A 293 -5.15 -29.51 21.96
N GLY A 294 -5.93 -30.08 22.88
CA GLY A 294 -6.28 -29.48 24.16
C GLY A 294 -7.30 -28.35 24.03
N GLU A 295 -7.84 -27.92 25.17
CA GLU A 295 -8.82 -26.83 25.25
C GLU A 295 -8.21 -25.59 25.91
N LEU A 296 -8.29 -24.44 25.23
CA LEU A 296 -7.79 -23.18 25.75
C LEU A 296 -8.48 -22.84 27.08
N ILE A 297 -7.70 -22.56 28.12
CA ILE A 297 -8.25 -22.25 29.44
C ILE A 297 -8.97 -20.90 29.46
N TYR A 298 -8.81 -20.05 28.45
CA TYR A 298 -9.54 -18.78 28.31
C TYR A 298 -10.60 -18.89 27.21
N PRO A 299 -11.82 -19.39 27.50
CA PRO A 299 -12.91 -19.47 26.53
C PRO A 299 -13.15 -18.18 25.75
N SER A 300 -13.04 -17.01 26.38
CA SER A 300 -13.21 -15.71 25.71
C SER A 300 -12.15 -15.41 24.63
N LEU A 301 -11.07 -16.19 24.58
CA LEU A 301 -9.99 -16.04 23.61
C LEU A 301 -9.97 -17.15 22.54
N ARG A 302 -10.95 -18.08 22.53
CA ARG A 302 -10.93 -19.29 21.69
C ARG A 302 -10.86 -19.01 20.18
N GLU A 303 -11.35 -17.86 19.73
CA GLU A 303 -11.35 -17.46 18.31
C GLU A 303 -10.05 -16.76 17.87
N TYR A 304 -9.16 -16.43 18.82
CA TYR A 304 -7.93 -15.69 18.56
C TYR A 304 -6.74 -16.64 18.52
N LYS A 305 -5.73 -16.27 17.71
CA LYS A 305 -4.47 -17.01 17.55
C LYS A 305 -3.31 -16.03 17.70
N GLY A 306 -2.11 -16.53 18.00
CA GLY A 306 -0.91 -15.68 18.05
C GLY A 306 -0.85 -14.85 19.32
N PHE A 307 -1.14 -13.55 19.23
CA PHE A 307 -0.92 -12.62 20.34
C PHE A 307 -2.22 -11.97 20.84
N VAL A 308 -2.35 -11.95 22.16
CA VAL A 308 -3.43 -11.25 22.85
C VAL A 308 -2.80 -10.30 23.86
N ARG A 309 -2.83 -9.00 23.58
CA ARG A 309 -2.38 -7.99 24.56
C ARG A 309 -3.47 -7.72 25.57
N LEU A 310 -3.25 -8.09 26.83
CA LEU A 310 -4.16 -7.88 27.95
C LEU A 310 -3.73 -6.65 28.77
N CYS A 311 -4.54 -5.60 28.77
CA CYS A 311 -4.26 -4.36 29.54
C CYS A 311 -5.35 -4.05 30.56
N VAL A 312 -4.96 -3.62 31.75
CA VAL A 312 -5.89 -3.12 32.78
C VAL A 312 -6.30 -1.69 32.44
N GLN A 313 -7.54 -1.48 32.02
CA GLN A 313 -8.08 -0.13 31.78
C GLN A 313 -8.90 0.39 32.97
N GLN A 314 -9.78 -0.45 33.55
CA GLN A 314 -10.57 -0.12 34.75
C GLN A 314 -10.92 -1.39 35.54
N LYS A 315 -10.90 -1.34 36.88
CA LYS A 315 -11.39 -2.41 37.79
C LYS A 315 -10.93 -3.84 37.45
N SER A 316 -9.67 -4.01 37.02
CA SER A 316 -9.08 -5.32 36.69
C SER A 316 -9.68 -6.03 35.47
N VAL A 317 -10.43 -5.33 34.62
CA VAL A 317 -10.91 -5.88 33.34
C VAL A 317 -9.78 -5.82 32.32
N TYR A 318 -9.41 -6.98 31.77
CA TYR A 318 -8.43 -7.08 30.71
C TYR A 318 -9.11 -7.04 29.36
N TYR A 319 -8.77 -6.01 28.59
CA TYR A 319 -9.14 -5.88 27.19
C TYR A 319 -8.07 -6.51 26.32
N PHE A 320 -8.48 -7.16 25.23
CA PHE A 320 -7.53 -7.80 24.33
C PHE A 320 -7.48 -7.22 22.92
N HIS A 321 -6.27 -7.24 22.34
CA HIS A 321 -5.94 -6.76 20.99
C HIS A 321 -5.15 -7.85 20.25
N HIS A 322 -5.59 -8.17 19.02
CA HIS A 322 -4.89 -9.07 18.11
C HIS A 322 -3.84 -8.31 17.29
N ALA A 323 -2.66 -8.90 17.14
CA ALA A 323 -1.56 -8.38 16.32
C ALA A 323 -0.84 -9.54 15.63
N ASP A 324 -0.12 -9.27 14.55
CA ASP A 324 0.72 -10.25 13.85
C ASP A 324 2.17 -10.27 14.39
N SER A 325 2.55 -9.21 15.09
CA SER A 325 3.82 -9.09 15.82
C SER A 325 3.61 -8.29 17.11
N LEU A 326 4.46 -8.53 18.11
CA LEU A 326 4.42 -7.82 19.38
C LEU A 326 5.82 -7.40 19.85
N TYR A 327 6.00 -6.12 20.16
CA TYR A 327 7.25 -5.64 20.75
C TYR A 327 7.32 -6.02 22.24
N LEU A 328 8.42 -6.65 22.64
CA LEU A 328 8.67 -7.11 24.01
C LEU A 328 9.65 -6.19 24.77
N GLY A 329 10.16 -5.14 24.13
CA GLY A 329 11.16 -4.25 24.69
C GLY A 329 12.61 -4.69 24.41
N ASN A 330 13.56 -3.80 24.66
CA ASN A 330 15.01 -4.05 24.52
C ASN A 330 15.42 -4.65 23.16
N GLY A 331 14.79 -4.21 22.08
CA GLY A 331 15.06 -4.72 20.74
C GLY A 331 14.56 -6.15 20.49
N VAL A 332 13.68 -6.69 21.34
CA VAL A 332 13.08 -8.03 21.18
C VAL A 332 11.62 -7.90 20.78
N ALA A 333 11.18 -8.74 19.86
CA ALA A 333 9.78 -8.88 19.47
C ALA A 333 9.39 -10.37 19.37
N ALA A 334 8.10 -10.63 19.41
CA ALA A 334 7.52 -11.91 19.02
C ALA A 334 6.77 -11.74 17.70
N ILE A 335 6.90 -12.70 16.80
CA ILE A 335 6.25 -12.69 15.48
C ILE A 335 5.48 -14.00 15.28
N GLN A 336 4.27 -13.92 14.73
CA GLN A 336 3.47 -15.10 14.40
C GLN A 336 3.84 -15.56 12.99
N ASN A 337 4.68 -16.58 12.86
CA ASN A 337 5.07 -17.15 11.58
C ASN A 337 4.31 -18.45 11.32
N GLN A 338 3.33 -18.41 10.42
CA GLN A 338 2.41 -19.52 10.13
C GLN A 338 1.71 -19.99 11.43
N ASN A 339 1.98 -21.22 11.88
CA ASN A 339 1.41 -21.82 13.08
C ASN A 339 2.36 -21.78 14.29
N ARG A 340 3.41 -20.96 14.24
CA ARG A 340 4.40 -20.86 15.31
C ARG A 340 4.66 -19.41 15.69
N ILE A 341 4.91 -19.19 16.97
CA ILE A 341 5.37 -17.92 17.48
C ILE A 341 6.90 -17.98 17.61
N GLU A 342 7.58 -17.08 16.93
CA GLU A 342 9.03 -16.96 16.93
C GLU A 342 9.45 -15.72 17.71
N ARG A 343 10.49 -15.84 18.54
CA ARG A 343 11.11 -14.71 19.21
C ARG A 343 12.28 -14.19 18.37
N VAL A 344 12.28 -12.90 18.11
CA VAL A 344 13.26 -12.23 17.27
C VAL A 344 13.90 -11.06 18.00
N ARG A 345 15.16 -10.77 17.65
CA ARG A 345 15.93 -9.63 18.13
C ARG A 345 16.33 -8.75 16.96
N PHE A 346 16.21 -7.45 17.13
CA PHE A 346 16.68 -6.46 16.17
C PHE A 346 18.21 -6.39 16.21
N ASP A 347 18.85 -6.63 15.06
CA ASP A 347 20.25 -6.37 14.84
C ASP A 347 20.41 -5.00 14.18
N SER A 348 20.89 -4.03 14.96
CA SER A 348 21.11 -2.66 14.50
C SER A 348 22.21 -2.53 13.45
N THR A 349 23.08 -3.55 13.31
CA THR A 349 24.18 -3.55 12.35
C THR A 349 23.67 -3.85 10.95
N THR A 350 22.76 -4.82 10.83
CA THR A 350 22.17 -5.25 9.56
C THR A 350 20.83 -4.58 9.27
N GLY A 351 20.23 -3.92 10.27
CA GLY A 351 18.88 -3.38 10.16
C GLY A 351 17.82 -4.47 10.02
N SER A 352 18.08 -5.69 10.50
CA SER A 352 17.19 -6.85 10.33
C SER A 352 16.76 -7.47 11.67
N TRP A 353 15.74 -8.33 11.62
CA TRP A 353 15.22 -9.05 12.78
C TRP A 353 15.65 -10.49 12.72
N VAL A 354 16.49 -10.96 13.65
CA VAL A 354 17.04 -12.32 13.65
C VAL A 354 16.40 -13.17 14.74
N ALA A 355 16.18 -14.46 14.47
CA ALA A 355 15.75 -15.41 15.49
C ALA A 355 16.74 -15.39 16.66
N ASP A 356 16.26 -15.20 17.89
CA ASP A 356 17.15 -15.13 19.06
C ASP A 356 17.20 -16.43 19.88
N GLY A 357 16.41 -17.44 19.47
CA GLY A 357 16.33 -18.76 20.10
C GLY A 357 15.75 -18.74 21.52
N GLY A 358 15.30 -17.59 22.01
CA GLY A 358 14.76 -17.45 23.35
C GLY A 358 13.37 -18.07 23.46
N THR A 359 13.05 -18.61 24.64
CA THR A 359 11.69 -19.06 24.93
C THR A 359 10.79 -17.86 25.24
N LEU A 360 9.52 -17.99 24.85
CA LEU A 360 8.46 -17.07 25.23
C LEU A 360 7.68 -17.68 26.39
N SER A 361 7.61 -16.94 27.49
CA SER A 361 6.71 -17.32 28.58
C SER A 361 5.28 -17.04 28.16
N PRO A 362 4.32 -17.97 28.37
CA PRO A 362 2.92 -17.80 27.99
C PRO A 362 2.27 -16.50 28.49
N TYR A 363 2.80 -15.95 29.60
CA TYR A 363 2.41 -14.69 30.22
C TYR A 363 3.62 -13.75 30.26
N HIS A 364 3.72 -12.84 29.29
CA HIS A 364 4.88 -11.94 29.20
C HIS A 364 4.52 -10.50 29.61
N PRO A 365 5.21 -9.91 30.61
CA PRO A 365 4.92 -8.54 31.03
C PRO A 365 5.40 -7.53 29.99
N LEU A 366 4.52 -6.61 29.60
CA LEU A 366 4.83 -5.51 28.65
C LEU A 366 5.07 -4.17 29.36
N GLY A 367 4.97 -4.14 30.69
CA GLY A 367 4.97 -2.90 31.49
C GLY A 367 3.57 -2.27 31.59
N GLY A 368 3.42 -1.25 32.44
CA GLY A 368 2.17 -0.47 32.54
C GLY A 368 0.91 -1.27 32.88
N LYS A 369 1.03 -2.40 33.61
CA LYS A 369 -0.06 -3.37 33.86
C LYS A 369 -0.64 -4.00 32.58
N CYS A 370 0.16 -4.10 31.52
CA CYS A 370 -0.15 -4.85 30.32
C CYS A 370 0.70 -6.12 30.23
N TYR A 371 0.13 -7.16 29.65
CA TYR A 371 0.77 -8.44 29.41
C TYR A 371 0.46 -8.93 28.00
N ALA A 372 1.36 -9.71 27.44
CA ALA A 372 1.11 -10.54 26.27
C ALA A 372 0.70 -11.94 26.72
N LEU A 373 -0.35 -12.46 26.09
CA LEU A 373 -0.64 -13.88 26.04
C LEU A 373 -0.24 -14.43 24.67
N PHE A 374 0.49 -15.54 24.66
CA PHE A 374 0.89 -16.25 23.44
C PHE A 374 0.02 -17.48 23.27
N LEU A 375 -0.94 -17.43 22.34
CA LEU A 375 -1.92 -18.49 22.07
C LEU A 375 -1.40 -19.49 21.03
#